data_AF-A0A0W8CE82-F1
#
_entry.id   AF-A0A0W8CE82-F1
#
_cell.length_a   1.000
_cell.length_b   1.000
_cell.length_c   1.000
_cell.angle_alpha   90.00
_cell.angle_beta   90.00
_cell.angle_gamma   90.00
#
_symmetry.space_group_name_H-M   'P 1'
#
loop_
_entity.id
_entity.type
_entity.pdbx_description
1 polymer ?
#
loop_
_entity_poly.entity_id
_entity_poly.type
_entity_poly.pdbx_seq_one_letter_code
_entity_poly.pdbx_strand_id
1 'polypeptide(L)'
;MSLTDLAPANTKRARESASRSFKAFLNEEGVTWEYLEVCMKRDNAATVLEAVVDKFGMHLAFKKGRNGQLLARHSVMQYYRQGKNWLLEQFPLLRPATEKNLLKKGQVLERYCMKRESITCVNKAPACTKEALKK
;
A
#
# COMPACT_ATOMS: atom_id res chain seq x y z
N MET A 1 -17.73 -20.71 -15.76
CA MET A 1 -17.78 -19.85 -14.56
C MET A 1 -16.36 -19.66 -14.07
N SER A 2 -15.93 -18.41 -13.85
CA SER A 2 -14.59 -18.11 -13.35
C SER A 2 -14.55 -18.26 -11.83
N LEU A 3 -13.41 -18.64 -11.25
CA LEU A 3 -13.20 -18.68 -9.80
C LEU A 3 -13.46 -17.32 -9.13
N THR A 4 -13.33 -16.22 -9.87
CA THR A 4 -13.68 -14.86 -9.42
C THR A 4 -15.17 -14.66 -9.22
N ASP A 5 -16.04 -15.41 -9.92
CA ASP A 5 -17.49 -15.27 -9.82
C ASP A 5 -18.02 -15.80 -8.49
N LEU A 6 -17.33 -16.79 -7.92
CA LEU A 6 -17.61 -17.43 -6.64
C LEU A 6 -17.16 -16.61 -5.42
N ALA A 7 -16.41 -15.53 -5.63
CA ALA A 7 -15.95 -14.69 -4.52
C ALA A 7 -17.14 -13.98 -3.84
N PRO A 8 -17.21 -13.96 -2.50
CA PRO A 8 -18.24 -13.21 -1.79
C PRO A 8 -18.25 -11.73 -2.18
N ALA A 9 -19.44 -11.11 -2.22
CA ALA A 9 -19.61 -9.74 -2.68
C ALA A 9 -18.73 -8.71 -1.93
N ASN A 10 -18.47 -8.95 -0.63
CA ASN A 10 -17.58 -8.12 0.18
C ASN A 10 -16.13 -8.10 -0.36
N THR A 11 -15.67 -9.19 -0.94
CA THR A 11 -14.31 -9.39 -1.43
C THR A 11 -14.16 -8.74 -2.80
N LYS A 12 -15.18 -8.86 -3.66
CA LYS A 12 -15.26 -8.10 -4.93
C LYS A 12 -15.19 -6.59 -4.68
N ARG A 13 -16.01 -6.07 -3.76
CA ARG A 13 -16.02 -4.65 -3.40
C ARG A 13 -14.68 -4.18 -2.79
N ALA A 14 -14.07 -4.96 -1.91
CA ALA A 14 -12.77 -4.62 -1.33
C ALA A 14 -11.67 -4.54 -2.41
N ARG A 15 -11.70 -5.49 -3.36
CA ARG A 15 -10.78 -5.52 -4.49
C ARG A 15 -10.95 -4.30 -5.41
N GLU A 16 -12.18 -3.97 -5.80
CA GLU A 16 -12.47 -2.77 -6.60
C GLU A 16 -12.04 -1.48 -5.89
N SER A 17 -12.26 -1.40 -4.58
CA SER A 17 -11.86 -0.22 -3.80
C SER A 17 -10.33 -0.08 -3.79
N ALA A 18 -9.60 -1.19 -3.69
CA ALA A 18 -8.15 -1.18 -3.75
C ALA A 18 -7.62 -0.84 -5.15
N SER A 19 -8.22 -1.35 -6.22
CA SER A 19 -7.82 -1.00 -7.58
C SER A 19 -8.06 0.47 -7.89
N ARG A 20 -9.19 1.04 -7.45
CA ARG A 20 -9.46 2.49 -7.55
C ARG A 20 -8.43 3.29 -6.76
N SER A 21 -8.11 2.88 -5.53
CA SER A 21 -7.09 3.59 -4.73
C SER A 21 -5.70 3.50 -5.36
N PHE A 22 -5.36 2.40 -6.03
CA PHE A 22 -4.09 2.25 -6.74
C PHE A 22 -4.02 3.17 -7.95
N LYS A 23 -5.08 3.22 -8.78
CA LYS A 23 -5.14 4.14 -9.92
C LYS A 23 -5.08 5.62 -9.48
N ALA A 24 -5.74 5.96 -8.38
CA ALA A 24 -5.62 7.30 -7.79
C ALA A 24 -4.18 7.62 -7.37
N PHE A 25 -3.50 6.67 -6.71
CA PHE A 25 -2.08 6.80 -6.37
C PHE A 25 -1.20 7.04 -7.62
N LEU A 26 -1.42 6.30 -8.71
CA LEU A 26 -0.66 6.52 -9.95
C LEU A 26 -0.88 7.94 -10.49
N ASN A 27 -2.12 8.41 -10.52
CA ASN A 27 -2.44 9.77 -10.96
C ASN A 27 -1.78 10.83 -10.09
N GLU A 28 -1.74 10.64 -8.76
CA GLU A 28 -1.05 11.54 -7.83
C GLU A 28 0.47 11.57 -8.06
N GLU A 29 1.06 10.46 -8.49
CA GLU A 29 2.48 10.37 -8.90
C GLU A 29 2.72 10.84 -10.35
N GLY A 30 1.68 11.32 -11.06
CA GLY A 30 1.77 11.74 -12.46
C GLY A 30 2.00 10.59 -13.44
N VAL A 31 1.66 9.36 -13.06
CA VAL A 31 1.83 8.14 -13.87
C VAL A 31 0.47 7.68 -14.39
N THR A 32 0.35 7.47 -15.70
CA THR A 32 -0.87 6.88 -16.25
C THR A 32 -0.83 5.36 -16.18
N TRP A 33 -2.01 4.73 -16.21
CA TRP A 33 -2.09 3.26 -16.24
C TRP A 33 -1.45 2.68 -17.51
N GLU A 34 -1.66 3.34 -18.65
CA GLU A 34 -1.13 2.93 -19.95
C GLU A 34 0.41 2.97 -19.96
N TYR A 35 1.00 3.98 -19.33
CA TYR A 35 2.46 4.04 -19.16
C TYR A 35 2.97 2.88 -18.32
N LEU A 36 2.27 2.55 -17.23
CA LEU A 36 2.63 1.41 -16.39
C LEU A 36 2.54 0.09 -17.18
N GLU A 37 1.50 -0.11 -18.00
CA GLU A 37 1.37 -1.29 -18.88
C GLU A 37 2.52 -1.41 -19.88
N VAL A 38 2.98 -0.29 -20.44
CA VAL A 38 4.17 -0.27 -21.31
C VAL A 38 5.43 -0.70 -20.53
N CYS A 39 5.59 -0.23 -19.29
CA CYS A 39 6.70 -0.67 -18.44
C CYS A 39 6.67 -2.18 -18.16
N MET A 40 5.49 -2.77 -18.02
CA MET A 40 5.34 -4.21 -17.74
C MET A 40 5.71 -5.13 -18.93
N LYS A 41 5.96 -4.55 -20.12
CA LYS A 41 6.43 -5.28 -21.31
C LYS A 41 7.95 -5.28 -21.47
N ARG A 42 8.68 -4.56 -20.61
CA ARG A 42 10.14 -4.43 -20.68
C ARG A 42 10.82 -5.53 -19.85
N ASP A 43 12.10 -5.77 -20.10
CA ASP A 43 12.87 -6.81 -19.40
C ASP A 43 12.94 -6.61 -17.87
N ASN A 44 12.81 -5.37 -17.41
CA ASN A 44 12.82 -5.03 -15.99
C ASN A 44 11.42 -5.00 -15.33
N ALA A 45 10.39 -5.53 -15.99
CA ALA A 45 9.00 -5.47 -15.54
C ALA A 45 8.79 -5.98 -14.10
N ALA A 46 9.46 -7.09 -13.72
CA ALA A 46 9.36 -7.63 -12.36
C ALA A 46 9.86 -6.62 -11.31
N THR A 47 11.00 -5.98 -11.54
CA THR A 47 11.56 -4.96 -10.65
C THR A 47 10.67 -3.71 -10.59
N VAL A 48 10.14 -3.27 -11.74
CA VAL A 48 9.21 -2.14 -11.79
C VAL A 48 7.95 -2.44 -11.00
N LEU A 49 7.37 -3.62 -11.17
CA LEU A 49 6.19 -4.07 -10.44
C LEU A 49 6.43 -4.08 -8.93
N GLU A 50 7.56 -4.64 -8.50
CA GLU A 50 7.95 -4.63 -7.09
C GLU A 50 8.15 -3.22 -6.52
N ALA A 51 8.70 -2.29 -7.30
CA ALA A 51 8.90 -0.92 -6.86
C ALA A 51 7.57 -0.15 -6.74
N VAL A 52 6.67 -0.30 -7.72
CA VAL A 52 5.37 0.40 -7.73
C VAL A 52 4.47 -0.09 -6.59
N VAL A 53 4.42 -1.41 -6.34
CA VAL A 53 3.62 -1.96 -5.23
C VAL A 53 4.17 -1.53 -3.86
N ASP A 54 5.49 -1.44 -3.72
CA ASP A 54 6.15 -0.98 -2.49
C ASP A 54 5.83 0.49 -2.21
N LYS A 55 5.96 1.35 -3.23
CA LYS A 55 5.57 2.76 -3.16
C LYS A 55 4.08 2.91 -2.82
N PHE A 56 3.21 2.11 -3.42
CA PHE A 56 1.80 2.09 -3.08
C PHE A 56 1.56 1.75 -1.61
N GLY A 57 2.28 0.75 -1.07
CA GLY A 57 2.26 0.42 0.36
C GLY A 57 2.64 1.61 1.25
N MET A 58 3.73 2.31 0.92
CA MET A 58 4.15 3.50 1.64
C MET A 58 3.16 4.66 1.51
N HIS A 59 2.61 4.89 0.31
CA HIS A 59 1.56 5.88 0.08
C HIS A 59 0.36 5.61 1.01
N LEU A 60 -0.12 4.37 1.10
CA LEU A 60 -1.21 4.00 2.04
C LEU A 60 -0.84 4.26 3.50
N ALA A 61 0.42 4.04 3.89
CA ALA A 61 0.89 4.31 5.25
C ALA A 61 0.93 5.80 5.61
N PHE A 62 0.94 6.70 4.63
CA PHE A 62 0.89 8.15 4.85
C PHE A 62 -0.43 8.80 4.43
N LYS A 63 -1.30 8.05 3.75
CA LYS A 63 -2.61 8.52 3.31
C LYS A 63 -3.47 8.89 4.52
N LYS A 64 -3.94 10.14 4.51
CA LYS A 64 -4.91 10.64 5.47
C LYS A 64 -6.32 10.33 4.97
N GLY A 65 -7.17 9.82 5.85
CA GLY A 65 -8.59 9.66 5.61
C GLY A 65 -9.33 11.00 5.71
N ARG A 66 -10.66 10.94 5.56
CA ARG A 66 -11.55 12.12 5.61
C ARG A 66 -11.41 12.96 6.87
N ASN A 67 -11.03 12.35 7.99
CA ASN A 67 -10.90 13.01 9.28
C ASN A 67 -9.47 13.54 9.52
N GLY A 68 -8.62 13.57 8.49
CA GLY A 68 -7.21 13.97 8.59
C GLY A 68 -6.28 12.96 9.28
N GLN A 69 -6.84 11.90 9.86
CA GLN A 69 -6.10 10.81 10.49
C GLN A 69 -5.52 9.85 9.47
N LEU A 70 -4.35 9.28 9.77
CA LEU A 70 -3.72 8.25 8.96
C LEU A 70 -4.59 6.98 8.93
N LEU A 71 -4.54 6.24 7.82
CA LEU A 71 -5.21 4.93 7.73
C LEU A 71 -4.69 3.99 8.82
N ALA A 72 -5.59 3.32 9.54
CA ALA A 72 -5.23 2.29 10.51
C ALA A 72 -4.50 1.11 9.84
N ARG A 73 -3.63 0.42 10.58
CA ARG A 73 -2.80 -0.69 10.06
C ARG A 73 -3.63 -1.73 9.32
N HIS A 74 -4.73 -2.19 9.91
CA HIS A 74 -5.57 -3.21 9.28
C HIS A 74 -6.15 -2.72 7.94
N SER A 75 -6.50 -1.43 7.82
CA SER A 75 -6.93 -0.84 6.56
C SER A 75 -5.80 -0.79 5.54
N VAL A 76 -4.60 -0.31 5.94
CA VAL A 76 -3.41 -0.27 5.06
C VAL A 76 -3.11 -1.66 4.51
N MET A 77 -3.08 -2.67 5.38
CA MET A 77 -2.79 -4.05 4.99
C MET A 77 -3.86 -4.65 4.08
N GLN A 78 -5.14 -4.32 4.31
CA GLN A 78 -6.23 -4.75 3.44
C GLN A 78 -6.10 -4.14 2.03
N TYR A 79 -5.88 -2.82 1.94
CA TYR A 79 -5.67 -2.14 0.66
C TYR A 79 -4.43 -2.65 -0.07
N TYR A 80 -3.31 -2.83 0.64
CA TYR A 80 -2.08 -3.37 0.09
C TYR A 80 -2.28 -4.79 -0.47
N ARG A 81 -2.89 -5.70 0.31
CA ARG A 81 -3.11 -7.09 -0.11
C ARG A 81 -4.01 -7.17 -1.33
N GLN A 82 -5.12 -6.43 -1.33
CA GLN A 82 -6.08 -6.42 -2.44
C GLN A 82 -5.50 -5.75 -3.69
N GLY A 83 -4.80 -4.63 -3.54
CA GLY A 83 -4.13 -3.94 -4.64
C GLY A 83 -3.03 -4.78 -5.27
N LYS A 84 -2.16 -5.39 -4.45
CA LYS A 84 -1.13 -6.34 -4.88
C LYS A 84 -1.74 -7.50 -5.68
N ASN A 85 -2.76 -8.16 -5.12
CA ASN A 85 -3.38 -9.31 -5.76
C ASN A 85 -4.05 -8.93 -7.09
N TRP A 86 -4.78 -7.81 -7.11
CA TRP A 86 -5.39 -7.28 -8.33
C TRP A 86 -4.33 -6.99 -9.40
N LEU A 87 -3.21 -6.37 -9.04
CA LEU A 87 -2.14 -6.04 -9.98
C LEU A 87 -1.45 -7.30 -10.54
N LEU A 88 -1.21 -8.30 -9.70
CA LEU A 88 -0.69 -9.61 -10.13
C LEU A 88 -1.67 -10.41 -10.99
N GLU A 89 -2.96 -10.08 -10.95
CA GLU A 89 -3.94 -10.64 -11.90
C GLU A 89 -3.95 -9.88 -13.23
N GLN A 90 -3.55 -8.61 -13.27
CA GLN A 90 -3.35 -7.87 -14.54
C GLN A 90 -2.09 -8.36 -15.26
N PHE A 91 -1.05 -8.74 -14.51
CA PHE A 91 0.24 -9.20 -15.04
C PHE A 91 0.60 -10.60 -14.53
N PRO A 92 -0.16 -11.66 -14.91
CA PRO A 92 0.01 -13.00 -14.35
C PRO A 92 1.41 -13.59 -14.60
N LEU A 93 2.06 -13.22 -15.70
CA LEU A 93 3.42 -13.66 -16.06
C LEU A 93 4.49 -13.19 -15.06
N LEU A 94 4.26 -12.07 -14.38
CA LEU A 94 5.22 -11.50 -13.41
C LEU A 94 5.06 -12.08 -12.00
N ARG A 95 3.99 -12.85 -11.74
CA ARG A 95 3.69 -13.38 -10.41
C ARG A 95 4.79 -14.30 -9.86
N PRO A 96 5.29 -15.31 -10.59
CA PRO A 96 6.30 -16.23 -10.06
C PRO A 96 7.60 -15.50 -9.65
N ALA A 97 7.97 -14.45 -10.40
CA ALA A 97 9.18 -13.69 -10.16
C ALA A 97 9.06 -12.74 -8.95
N THR A 98 7.87 -12.19 -8.68
CA THR A 98 7.71 -11.07 -7.74
C THR A 98 7.00 -11.42 -6.43
N GLU A 99 6.20 -12.49 -6.40
CA GLU A 99 5.31 -12.78 -5.27
C GLU A 99 6.03 -12.94 -3.93
N LYS A 100 7.19 -13.62 -3.93
CA LYS A 100 8.02 -13.80 -2.72
C LYS A 100 8.57 -12.47 -2.20
N ASN A 101 9.03 -11.59 -3.08
CA ASN A 101 9.59 -10.29 -2.69
C ASN A 101 8.48 -9.35 -2.21
N LEU A 102 7.34 -9.32 -2.91
CA LEU A 102 6.17 -8.54 -2.51
C LEU A 102 5.60 -8.99 -1.15
N LEU A 103 5.70 -10.29 -0.82
CA LEU A 103 5.34 -10.79 0.51
C LEU A 103 6.27 -10.22 1.59
N LYS A 104 7.59 -10.25 1.38
CA LYS A 104 8.57 -9.67 2.31
C LYS A 104 8.34 -8.16 2.49
N LYS A 105 8.13 -7.42 1.39
CA LYS A 105 7.82 -5.98 1.43
C LYS A 105 6.52 -5.70 2.20
N GLY A 106 5.50 -6.53 2.02
CA GLY A 106 4.26 -6.45 2.80
C GLY A 106 4.48 -6.64 4.31
N GLN A 107 5.34 -7.58 4.71
CA GLN A 107 5.70 -7.77 6.12
C GLN A 107 6.47 -6.57 6.70
N VAL A 108 7.36 -5.96 5.91
CA VAL A 108 8.08 -4.74 6.30
C VAL A 108 7.09 -3.58 6.50
N LEU A 109 6.14 -3.41 5.56
CA LEU A 109 5.08 -2.41 5.67
C LEU A 109 4.22 -2.61 6.92
N GLU A 110 3.86 -3.85 7.25
CA GLU A 110 3.07 -4.14 8.45
C GLU A 110 3.81 -3.75 9.73
N ARG A 111 5.09 -4.15 9.86
CA ARG A 111 5.94 -3.76 11.00
C ARG A 111 6.10 -2.25 11.09
N TYR A 112 6.24 -1.58 9.95
CA TYR A 112 6.28 -0.11 9.90
C TYR A 112 4.99 0.50 10.44
N CYS A 113 3.82 0.02 10.00
CA CYS A 113 2.54 0.51 10.48
C CYS A 113 2.34 0.25 11.99
N MET A 114 2.80 -0.89 12.51
CA MET A 114 2.79 -1.19 13.96
C MET A 114 3.63 -0.17 14.74
N LYS A 115 4.85 0.13 14.29
CA LYS A 115 5.71 1.13 14.93
C LYS A 115 5.12 2.54 14.84
N ARG A 116 4.48 2.87 13.71
CA ARG A 116 3.81 4.16 13.52
C ARG A 116 2.67 4.33 14.53
N GLU A 117 1.87 3.29 14.73
CA GLU A 117 0.80 3.26 15.75
C GLU A 117 1.37 3.37 17.16
N SER A 118 2.45 2.65 17.48
CA SER A 118 3.07 2.76 18.81
C SER A 118 3.68 4.13 19.07
N ILE A 119 4.31 4.78 18.08
CA ILE A 119 4.86 6.14 18.19
C ILE A 119 3.74 7.18 18.38
N THR A 120 2.59 7.00 17.72
CA THR A 120 1.40 7.83 18.01
C THR A 120 0.81 7.59 19.40
N CYS A 121 1.07 6.43 20.00
CA CYS A 121 0.63 6.07 21.36
C CYS A 121 1.65 6.45 22.46
N VAL A 122 2.91 6.76 22.12
CA VAL A 122 3.82 7.36 23.11
C VAL A 122 3.44 8.83 23.20
N ASN A 123 2.75 9.21 24.28
CA ASN A 123 2.62 10.61 24.69
C ASN A 123 4.00 11.26 24.56
N LYS A 124 4.21 12.08 23.53
CA LYS A 124 5.43 12.87 23.43
C LYS A 124 5.48 13.67 24.72
N ALA A 125 6.50 13.42 25.55
CA ALA A 125 6.76 14.30 26.67
C ALA A 125 6.82 15.73 26.11
N PRO A 126 6.09 16.69 26.70
CA PRO A 126 6.11 18.06 26.21
C PRO A 126 7.57 18.52 26.12
N ALA A 127 7.89 19.27 25.06
CA ALA A 127 9.23 19.80 24.88
C ALA A 127 9.66 20.52 26.15
N CYS A 128 10.87 20.27 26.64
CA CYS A 128 11.42 20.95 27.81
C CYS A 128 11.40 22.45 27.53
N THR A 129 10.49 23.18 28.18
CA THR A 129 10.39 24.64 28.04
C THR A 129 11.48 25.29 28.90
N LYS A 130 11.94 26.49 28.52
CA LYS A 130 12.95 27.25 29.29
C LYS A 130 12.57 27.42 30.76
N GLU A 131 11.27 27.45 31.08
CA GLU A 131 10.74 27.52 32.44
C GLU A 131 11.04 26.26 33.27
N ALA A 132 11.15 25.08 32.64
CA ALA A 132 11.52 23.85 33.32
C ALA A 132 13.02 23.77 33.70
N LEU A 133 13.84 24.68 33.15
CA LEU A 133 15.29 24.75 33.39
C LEU A 133 15.67 25.79 34.45
N LYS A 134 14.73 26.62 34.91
CA LYS A 134 14.96 27.58 36.00
C LYS A 134 14.65 26.89 37.33
N LYS A 135 15.64 26.20 37.90
CA LYS A 135 15.69 25.90 39.33
C LYS A 135 16.45 27.01 40.04
#